data_AF-A0A0F8W8C8-F1
#
_entry.id   AF-A0A0F8W8C8-F1
#
_cell.length_a   1.000
_cell.length_b   1.000
_cell.length_c   1.000
_cell.angle_alpha   90.00
_cell.angle_beta   90.00
_cell.angle_gamma   90.00
#
_symmetry.space_group_name_H-M   'P 1'
#
loop_
_entity.id
_entity.type
_entity.pdbx_description
1 polymer ?
#
loop_
_entity_poly.entity_id
_entity_poly.type
_entity_poly.pdbx_seq_one_letter_code
_entity_poly.pdbx_strand_id
1 'polypeptide(L)'
;MNTEQLITWEESRAQTAFRVSFEQRVNGMLVSDHIPDREEAAMGTLEAAWALAERINRSAPDTIVNIYVVDGLWRPVPGYRNRMLRKHPPDETPA
;
A
#
# COMPACT_ATOMS: atom_id res chain seq x y z
N MET A 1 -4.70 21.94 -26.98
CA MET A 1 -4.86 21.01 -25.84
C MET A 1 -4.05 21.59 -24.70
N ASN A 2 -4.71 22.16 -23.69
CA ASN A 2 -4.04 22.98 -22.66
C ASN A 2 -3.40 22.11 -21.57
N THR A 3 -2.20 22.49 -21.15
CA THR A 3 -1.38 21.84 -20.13
C THR A 3 -2.10 21.69 -18.78
N GLU A 4 -2.98 22.65 -18.44
CA GLU A 4 -3.79 22.61 -17.22
C GLU A 4 -4.76 21.44 -17.21
N GLN A 5 -5.36 21.07 -18.35
CA GLN A 5 -6.27 19.92 -18.40
C GLN A 5 -5.50 18.60 -18.26
N LEU A 6 -4.31 18.47 -18.85
CA LEU A 6 -3.47 17.27 -18.73
C LEU A 6 -3.13 16.95 -17.27
N ILE A 7 -2.75 17.97 -16.50
CA ILE A 7 -2.43 17.83 -15.06
C ILE A 7 -3.65 17.31 -14.29
N THR A 8 -4.84 17.86 -14.55
CA THR A 8 -6.08 17.42 -13.88
C THR A 8 -6.43 15.95 -14.20
N TRP A 9 -6.22 15.50 -15.44
CA TRP A 9 -6.50 14.12 -15.85
C TRP A 9 -5.48 13.12 -15.30
N GLU A 10 -4.20 13.48 -15.23
CA GLU A 10 -3.15 12.64 -14.65
C GLU A 10 -3.30 12.52 -13.12
N GLU A 11 -3.62 13.62 -12.43
CA GLU A 11 -3.91 13.60 -10.99
C GLU A 11 -5.17 12.79 -10.67
N SER A 12 -6.22 12.89 -11.51
CA SER A 12 -7.43 12.08 -11.36
C SER A 12 -7.15 10.59 -11.57
N ARG A 13 -6.34 10.23 -12.58
CA ARG A 13 -5.92 8.84 -12.78
C ARG A 13 -5.08 8.31 -11.63
N ALA A 14 -4.16 9.12 -11.10
CA ALA A 14 -3.35 8.75 -9.95
C ALA A 14 -4.21 8.52 -8.69
N GLN A 15 -5.32 9.25 -8.52
CA GLN A 15 -6.27 9.03 -7.43
C GLN A 15 -7.14 7.78 -7.61
N THR A 16 -7.23 7.23 -8.83
CA THR A 16 -7.95 5.98 -9.12
C THR A 16 -7.05 4.75 -9.23
N ALA A 17 -5.74 4.93 -9.04
CA ALA A 17 -4.74 3.86 -9.08
C ALA A 17 -4.37 3.46 -7.66
N PHE A 18 -4.61 2.20 -7.29
CA PHE A 18 -4.34 1.70 -5.95
C PHE A 18 -3.35 0.54 -5.97
N ARG A 19 -2.52 0.47 -4.94
CA ARG A 19 -1.56 -0.62 -4.69
C ARG A 19 -1.61 -1.03 -3.23
N VAL A 20 -1.29 -2.28 -2.95
CA VAL A 20 -1.04 -2.77 -1.58
C VAL A 20 0.43 -2.58 -1.28
N SER A 21 0.75 -1.80 -0.26
CA SER A 21 2.09 -1.75 0.33
C SER A 21 2.14 -2.65 1.55
N PHE A 22 3.20 -3.42 1.70
CA PHE A 22 3.42 -4.25 2.88
C PHE A 22 4.90 -4.25 3.26
N GLU A 23 5.15 -4.56 4.53
CA GLU A 23 6.50 -4.70 5.07
C GLU A 23 6.66 -6.08 5.67
N GLN A 24 7.84 -6.65 5.50
CA GLN A 24 8.20 -7.97 6.01
C GLN A 24 9.57 -7.96 6.67
N ARG A 25 9.76 -8.87 7.64
CA ARG A 25 11.07 -9.11 8.25
C ARG A 25 11.82 -10.19 7.47
N VAL A 26 12.91 -9.79 6.80
CA VAL A 26 13.79 -10.71 6.06
C VAL A 26 15.19 -10.60 6.67
N ASN A 27 15.70 -11.70 7.22
CA ASN A 27 17.02 -11.75 7.86
C ASN A 27 17.24 -10.66 8.94
N GLY A 28 16.19 -10.33 9.70
CA GLY A 28 16.25 -9.28 10.75
C GLY A 28 16.15 -7.84 10.23
N MET A 29 16.01 -7.63 8.92
CA MET A 29 15.77 -6.31 8.32
C MET A 29 14.29 -6.14 7.94
N LEU A 30 13.79 -4.92 8.07
CA LEU A 30 12.49 -4.54 7.51
C LEU A 30 12.65 -4.22 6.02
N VAL A 31 11.87 -4.91 5.19
CA VAL A 31 11.82 -4.71 3.74
C VAL A 31 10.40 -4.36 3.35
N SER A 32 10.24 -3.25 2.62
CA SER A 32 8.96 -2.79 2.08
C SER A 32 8.80 -3.26 0.63
N ASP A 33 7.60 -3.69 0.26
CA ASP A 33 7.26 -4.16 -1.08
C ASP A 33 5.81 -3.79 -1.45
N HIS A 34 5.46 -3.87 -2.73
CA HIS A 34 4.19 -3.39 -3.27
C HIS A 34 3.60 -4.33 -4.30
N ILE A 35 2.28 -4.52 -4.27
CA ILE A 35 1.55 -5.28 -5.28
C ILE A 35 0.32 -4.48 -5.74
N PRO A 36 0.12 -4.29 -7.05
CA PRO A 36 1.07 -4.53 -8.13
C PRO A 36 2.35 -3.68 -7.99
N ASP A 37 3.47 -4.15 -8.53
CA ASP A 37 4.74 -3.43 -8.47
C ASP A 37 4.68 -2.12 -9.31
N ARG A 38 5.75 -1.32 -9.28
CA ARG A 38 5.83 -0.02 -9.94
C ARG A 38 5.62 -0.10 -11.45
N GLU A 39 6.09 -1.17 -12.08
CA GLU A 39 5.97 -1.39 -13.53
C GLU A 39 4.62 -2.02 -13.92
N GLU A 40 3.86 -2.51 -12.94
CA GLU A 40 2.58 -3.16 -13.17
C GLU A 40 1.40 -2.17 -13.10
N ALA A 41 0.34 -2.52 -13.81
CA ALA A 41 -0.89 -1.74 -13.82
C ALA A 41 -1.53 -1.75 -12.43
N ALA A 42 -1.73 -0.56 -11.85
CA ALA A 42 -2.39 -0.39 -10.57
C ALA A 42 -3.86 -0.84 -10.62
N MET A 43 -4.42 -1.14 -9.45
CA MET A 43 -5.84 -1.48 -9.31
C MET A 43 -6.71 -0.24 -9.50
N GLY A 44 -7.81 -0.38 -10.22
CA GLY A 44 -8.74 0.73 -10.49
C GLY A 44 -9.68 1.09 -9.34
N THR A 45 -9.72 0.30 -8.27
CA THR A 45 -10.64 0.53 -7.14
C THR A 45 -9.98 0.27 -5.78
N LEU A 46 -10.37 1.08 -4.79
CA LEU A 46 -9.89 0.98 -3.42
C LEU A 46 -10.33 -0.33 -2.74
N GLU A 47 -11.55 -0.79 -3.06
CA GLU A 47 -12.10 -2.04 -2.52
C GLU A 47 -11.29 -3.26 -2.97
N ALA A 48 -10.92 -3.34 -4.26
CA ALA A 48 -10.09 -4.42 -4.77
C ALA A 48 -8.70 -4.43 -4.10
N ALA A 49 -8.13 -3.25 -3.86
CA ALA A 49 -6.85 -3.12 -3.16
C ALA A 49 -6.93 -3.62 -1.71
N TRP A 50 -7.99 -3.27 -0.97
CA TRP A 50 -8.18 -3.81 0.39
C TRP A 50 -8.45 -5.31 0.40
N ALA A 51 -9.25 -5.83 -0.54
CA ALA A 51 -9.48 -7.26 -0.67
C ALA A 51 -8.17 -8.03 -0.97
N LEU A 52 -7.29 -7.45 -1.78
CA LEU A 52 -5.97 -7.99 -2.04
C LEU A 52 -5.08 -7.95 -0.78
N ALA A 53 -5.08 -6.83 -0.07
CA ALA A 53 -4.34 -6.69 1.18
C ALA A 53 -4.76 -7.75 2.22
N GLU A 54 -6.06 -7.98 2.36
CA GLU A 54 -6.59 -9.04 3.23
C GLU A 54 -6.14 -10.43 2.77
N ARG A 55 -6.16 -10.70 1.47
CA ARG A 55 -5.71 -11.99 0.92
C ARG A 55 -4.22 -12.23 1.20
N ILE A 56 -3.38 -11.22 0.98
CA ILE A 56 -1.94 -11.26 1.25
C ILE A 56 -1.67 -11.49 2.74
N ASN A 57 -2.35 -10.74 3.62
CA ASN A 57 -2.22 -10.90 5.07
C ASN A 57 -2.62 -12.31 5.55
N ARG A 58 -3.64 -12.92 4.93
CA ARG A 58 -4.05 -14.30 5.23
C ARG A 58 -3.05 -15.34 4.72
N SER A 59 -2.38 -15.11 3.59
CA SER A 59 -1.43 -16.07 3.01
C SER A 59 -0.06 -16.06 3.67
N ALA A 60 0.37 -14.92 4.22
CA ALA A 60 1.69 -14.77 4.83
C ALA A 60 1.60 -14.08 6.21
N PRO A 61 0.85 -14.67 7.17
CA PRO A 61 0.61 -14.04 8.46
C PRO A 61 1.92 -13.78 9.22
N ASP A 62 2.86 -14.71 9.25
CA ASP A 62 4.03 -14.59 10.15
C ASP A 62 5.18 -13.76 9.55
N THR A 63 5.09 -13.41 8.28
CA THR A 63 6.13 -12.68 7.54
C THR A 63 5.81 -11.20 7.45
N ILE A 64 4.52 -10.85 7.30
CA ILE A 64 4.06 -9.49 7.08
C ILE A 64 3.83 -8.78 8.42
N VAL A 65 4.54 -7.67 8.61
CA VAL A 65 4.50 -6.87 9.85
C VAL A 65 3.66 -5.62 9.72
N ASN A 66 3.54 -5.07 8.51
CA ASN A 66 2.64 -3.96 8.16
C ASN A 66 2.02 -4.23 6.79
N ILE A 67 0.75 -3.87 6.60
CA ILE A 67 0.07 -3.96 5.29
C ILE A 67 -1.04 -2.92 5.20
N TYR A 68 -1.06 -2.17 4.11
CA TYR A 68 -2.00 -1.07 3.86
C TYR A 68 -2.11 -0.75 2.36
N VAL A 69 -3.04 0.11 1.99
CA VAL A 69 -3.23 0.54 0.59
C VAL A 69 -2.64 1.93 0.37
N VAL A 70 -1.99 2.11 -0.77
CA VAL A 70 -1.48 3.40 -1.27
C VAL A 70 -2.15 3.78 -2.58
N ASP A 71 -2.22 5.09 -2.86
CA ASP A 71 -2.70 5.64 -4.13
C ASP A 71 -1.62 5.64 -5.23
N GLY A 72 -1.94 6.17 -6.41
CA GLY A 72 -1.05 6.24 -7.56
C GLY A 72 0.12 7.20 -7.37
N LEU A 73 0.08 8.02 -6.31
CA LEU A 73 1.16 8.89 -5.88
C LEU A 73 2.00 8.26 -4.76
N TRP A 74 1.78 6.96 -4.46
CA TRP A 74 2.48 6.21 -3.40
C TRP A 74 2.21 6.75 -2.00
N ARG A 75 1.05 7.38 -1.80
CA ARG A 75 0.63 7.90 -0.50
C ARG A 75 -0.36 6.95 0.16
N PRO A 76 -0.29 6.72 1.47
CA PRO A 76 -1.30 5.94 2.17
C PRO A 76 -2.69 6.54 1.97
N VAL A 77 -3.67 5.69 1.66
CA VAL A 77 -5.05 6.14 1.46
C VAL A 77 -5.65 6.70 2.75
N PRO A 78 -6.62 7.64 2.68
CA PRO A 78 -7.28 8.17 3.87
C PRO A 78 -7.84 7.05 4.76
N GLY A 79 -7.58 7.15 6.07
CA GLY A 79 -8.04 6.16 7.04
C GLY A 79 -7.24 4.85 7.08
N TYR A 80 -6.12 4.72 6.36
CA TYR A 80 -5.30 3.49 6.36
C TYR A 80 -4.94 3.00 7.77
N ARG A 81 -4.66 3.92 8.70
CA ARG A 81 -4.32 3.59 10.09
C ARG A 81 -5.42 2.83 10.83
N ASN A 82 -6.68 3.07 10.49
CA ASN A 82 -7.83 2.38 11.10
C ASN A 82 -8.09 1.00 10.45
N ARG A 83 -7.51 0.75 9.27
CA ARG A 83 -7.69 -0.48 8.49
C ARG A 83 -6.41 -1.31 8.38
N MET A 84 -5.31 -0.87 8.99
CA MET A 84 -4.07 -1.63 9.07
C MET A 84 -4.34 -2.96 9.77
N LEU A 85 -4.11 -4.05 9.05
CA LEU A 85 -4.43 -5.40 9.52
C LEU A 85 -3.41 -5.91 10.55
N ARG A 86 -2.18 -5.36 10.53
CA ARG A 86 -1.12 -5.60 11.51
C ARG A 86 -0.36 -4.29 11.75
N LYS A 87 -0.01 -4.06 13.01
CA LYS A 87 0.86 -2.99 13.46
C LYS A 87 1.93 -3.65 14.32
N HIS A 88 3.15 -3.80 13.81
CA HIS A 88 4.25 -4.10 14.71
C HIS A 88 4.35 -2.92 15.70
N PRO A 89 4.36 -3.14 17.02
CA PRO A 89 4.76 -2.07 17.93
C PRO A 89 6.18 -1.63 17.52
N PRO A 90 6.50 -0.33 17.50
CA PRO A 90 7.88 0.11 17.35
C PRO A 90 8.70 -0.65 18.39
N ASP A 91 9.81 -1.26 17.99
CA ASP A 91 10.65 -2.06 18.88
C ASP A 91 10.84 -1.27 20.18
N GLU A 92 10.29 -1.78 21.29
CA GLU A 92 10.56 -1.24 22.60
C GLU A 92 12.05 -1.49 22.84
N THR A 93 12.86 -0.45 22.68
CA THR A 93 14.25 -0.45 23.12
C THR A 93 14.23 -0.89 24.58
N PRO A 94 14.81 -2.04 24.97
CA PRO A 94 14.93 -2.36 26.37
C PRO A 94 15.81 -1.26 26.99
N ALA A 95 15.26 -0.60 28.02
CA ALA A 95 15.96 0.39 28.83
C ALA A 95 17.13 -0.24 29.59
#